data_AF-A0A0C4E902-F1
#
_entry.id   AF-A0A0C4E902-F1
#
_cell.length_a   1.000
_cell.length_b   1.000
_cell.length_c   1.000
_cell.angle_alpha   90.00
_cell.angle_beta   90.00
_cell.angle_gamma   90.00
#
_symmetry.space_group_name_H-M   'P 1'
#
loop_
_entity.id
_entity.type
_entity.pdbx_description
1 polymer ?
#
loop_
_entity_poly.entity_id
_entity_poly.type
_entity_poly.pdbx_seq_one_letter_code
_entity_poly.pdbx_strand_id
1 'polypeptide(L)'
;MSRRLATYGNGAGDQSDNTSGDNGVRLNITARMMACQAPQNWTEEESQSFFYRHFYRAVLQRILLDRGAISKVYYREGEGDGPESGGQAWRETAFNVSTNPVIIGSLRKRCYESLNAYVRGAVDKLTTTTATNGEQNDGQYAARIREKVAGITDDEIAGYEERFGHRKRELSSVWSLMAFSACVVESLIITDRWLFLREHGDVVRDCWVEPVFDYKLSPRNLVVVGIKR
;
A
#
# COMPACT_ATOMS: atom_id res chain seq x y z
N MET A 1 -21.76 -2.39 9.14
CA MET A 1 -21.55 -1.12 8.39
C MET A 1 -22.88 -0.40 8.39
N SER A 2 -22.89 0.94 8.47
CA SER A 2 -24.14 1.71 8.36
C SER A 2 -24.80 1.46 7.00
N ARG A 3 -26.12 1.57 6.94
CA ARG A 3 -26.87 1.43 5.69
C ARG A 3 -26.35 2.43 4.66
N ARG A 4 -26.10 3.67 5.06
CA ARG A 4 -25.63 4.75 4.18
C ARG A 4 -24.33 4.42 3.43
N LEU A 5 -23.36 3.80 4.10
CA LEU A 5 -22.08 3.46 3.48
C LEU A 5 -22.10 2.07 2.83
N ALA A 6 -22.95 1.16 3.31
CA ALA A 6 -23.17 -0.14 2.69
C ALA A 6 -23.89 -0.05 1.34
N THR A 7 -24.69 1.00 1.11
CA THR A 7 -25.42 1.22 -0.16
C THR A 7 -24.91 2.45 -0.93
N TYR A 8 -23.76 3.01 -0.54
CA TYR A 8 -23.16 4.15 -1.23
C TYR A 8 -22.82 3.75 -2.68
N GLY A 9 -23.17 4.61 -3.64
CA GLY A 9 -23.09 4.32 -5.08
C GLY A 9 -24.44 4.03 -5.75
N ASN A 10 -25.49 3.75 -4.98
CA ASN A 10 -26.82 3.42 -5.51
C ASN A 10 -27.73 4.67 -5.68
N GLY A 11 -27.28 5.66 -6.44
CA GLY A 11 -28.07 6.86 -6.71
C GLY A 11 -29.11 6.64 -7.82
N ALA A 12 -30.38 6.48 -7.45
CA ALA A 12 -31.65 6.78 -8.17
C ALA A 12 -31.75 6.70 -9.72
N GLY A 13 -30.88 6.03 -10.46
CA GLY A 13 -30.91 6.01 -11.93
C GLY A 13 -30.26 4.81 -12.61
N ASP A 14 -29.59 3.92 -11.89
CA ASP A 14 -28.96 2.74 -12.48
C ASP A 14 -29.61 1.47 -11.92
N GLN A 15 -30.78 1.13 -12.47
CA GLN A 15 -31.35 -0.22 -12.36
C GLN A 15 -30.68 -1.11 -13.41
N SER A 16 -29.37 -1.33 -13.27
CA SER A 16 -28.74 -2.51 -13.84
C SER A 16 -28.63 -3.54 -12.72
N ASP A 17 -29.24 -4.70 -12.96
CA ASP A 17 -29.36 -5.85 -12.08
C ASP A 17 -27.96 -6.44 -11.80
N ASN A 18 -27.18 -5.78 -10.93
CA ASN A 18 -25.84 -6.24 -10.59
C ASN A 18 -25.91 -7.14 -9.36
N THR A 19 -26.10 -8.44 -9.62
CA THR A 19 -26.15 -9.52 -8.63
C THR A 19 -24.75 -9.88 -8.10
N SER A 20 -23.91 -8.87 -7.81
CA SER A 20 -22.53 -9.04 -7.35
C SER A 20 -22.32 -8.15 -6.13
N GLY A 21 -21.76 -8.69 -5.05
CA GLY A 21 -21.65 -8.05 -3.72
C GLY A 21 -20.72 -6.82 -3.62
N ASP A 22 -20.70 -5.95 -4.62
CA ASP A 22 -19.75 -4.83 -4.75
C ASP A 22 -20.31 -3.46 -4.31
N ASN A 23 -21.51 -3.45 -3.74
CA ASN A 23 -22.10 -2.22 -3.21
C ASN A 23 -21.37 -1.70 -1.96
N GLY A 24 -21.30 -0.38 -1.84
CA GLY A 24 -20.81 0.32 -0.67
C GLY A 24 -19.33 0.68 -0.70
N VAL A 25 -18.91 1.54 0.23
CA VAL A 25 -17.53 2.03 0.26
C VAL A 25 -16.57 0.93 0.72
N ARG A 26 -15.57 0.60 -0.13
CA ARG A 26 -14.52 -0.39 0.14
C ARG A 26 -13.19 0.29 0.44
N LEU A 27 -12.50 -0.19 1.48
CA LEU A 27 -11.17 0.27 1.87
C LEU A 27 -10.19 -0.90 1.77
N ASN A 28 -9.18 -0.77 0.91
CA ASN A 28 -8.13 -1.78 0.78
C ASN A 28 -7.26 -1.85 2.07
N ILE A 29 -6.43 -2.90 2.18
CA ILE A 29 -5.60 -3.10 3.38
C ILE A 29 -4.64 -1.93 3.62
N THR A 30 -4.07 -1.36 2.57
CA THR A 30 -3.17 -0.20 2.65
C THR A 30 -3.88 1.01 3.25
N ALA A 31 -5.06 1.38 2.76
CA ALA A 31 -5.84 2.49 3.29
C ALA A 31 -6.16 2.30 4.78
N ARG A 32 -6.52 1.07 5.19
CA ARG A 32 -6.78 0.73 6.60
C ARG A 32 -5.52 0.79 7.47
N MET A 33 -4.38 0.29 6.98
CA MET A 33 -3.10 0.39 7.69
C MET A 33 -2.59 1.83 7.79
N MET A 34 -2.78 2.61 6.73
CA MET A 34 -2.39 4.03 6.70
C MET A 34 -3.26 4.86 7.64
N ALA A 35 -4.53 4.52 7.82
CA ALA A 35 -5.42 5.18 8.78
C ALA A 35 -4.94 5.03 10.24
N CYS A 36 -4.02 4.11 10.52
CA CYS A 36 -3.41 3.94 11.83
C CYS A 36 -2.13 4.77 12.04
N GLN A 37 -1.69 5.52 11.02
CA GLN A 37 -0.48 6.35 11.08
C GLN A 37 -0.77 7.69 11.76
N ALA A 38 0.27 8.26 12.37
CA ALA A 38 0.17 9.53 13.08
C ALA A 38 1.25 10.51 12.61
N PRO A 39 1.05 11.17 11.47
CA PRO A 39 2.07 12.06 10.91
C PRO A 39 2.54 13.17 11.87
N GLN A 40 1.67 13.62 12.79
CA GLN A 40 2.02 14.65 13.78
C GLN A 40 3.04 14.16 14.83
N ASN A 41 3.16 12.85 15.03
CA ASN A 41 4.07 12.24 15.99
C ASN A 41 5.37 11.76 15.33
N TRP A 42 5.54 11.99 14.02
CA TRP A 42 6.72 11.55 13.29
C TRP A 42 7.93 12.41 13.66
N THR A 43 8.97 11.78 14.20
CA THR A 43 10.26 12.43 14.40
C THR A 43 11.06 12.47 13.10
N GLU A 44 12.04 13.37 13.02
CA GLU A 44 12.93 13.45 11.86
C GLU A 44 13.69 12.13 11.65
N GLU A 45 14.25 11.55 12.71
CA GLU A 45 15.04 10.32 12.65
C GLU A 45 14.19 9.13 12.15
N GLU A 46 13.01 8.93 12.74
CA GLU A 46 12.09 7.85 12.32
C GLU A 46 11.62 8.04 10.88
N SER A 47 11.27 9.28 10.51
CA SER A 47 10.86 9.62 9.15
C SER A 47 11.97 9.34 8.16
N GLN A 48 13.20 9.77 8.45
CA GLN A 48 14.35 9.51 7.59
C GLN A 48 14.57 8.00 7.41
N SER A 49 14.61 7.23 8.50
CA SER A 49 14.77 5.77 8.45
C SER A 49 13.66 5.12 7.62
N PHE A 50 12.41 5.53 7.83
CA PHE A 50 11.25 5.05 7.08
C PHE A 50 11.39 5.34 5.58
N PHE A 51 11.72 6.59 5.20
CA PHE A 51 11.86 6.98 3.81
C PHE A 51 13.05 6.31 3.12
N TYR A 52 14.18 6.11 3.80
CA TYR A 52 15.32 5.35 3.26
C TYR A 52 14.93 3.92 2.89
N ARG A 53 14.18 3.23 3.76
CA ARG A 53 13.70 1.87 3.47
C ARG A 53 12.80 1.81 2.24
N HIS A 54 11.90 2.77 2.09
CA HIS A 54 11.02 2.86 0.93
C HIS A 54 11.76 3.25 -0.34
N PHE A 55 12.76 4.14 -0.23
CA PHE A 55 13.66 4.49 -1.32
C PHE A 55 14.45 3.27 -1.80
N TYR A 56 15.09 2.53 -0.90
CA TYR A 56 15.83 1.31 -1.26
C TYR A 56 14.92 0.28 -1.93
N ARG A 57 13.69 0.11 -1.44
CA ARG A 57 12.70 -0.78 -2.06
C ARG A 57 12.31 -0.32 -3.47
N ALA A 58 12.10 0.98 -3.67
CA ALA A 58 11.76 1.54 -4.98
C ALA A 58 12.92 1.39 -5.99
N VAL A 59 14.16 1.64 -5.54
CA VAL A 59 15.35 1.46 -6.38
C VAL A 59 15.57 -0.02 -6.71
N LEU A 60 15.39 -0.93 -5.76
CA LEU A 60 15.42 -2.37 -6.03
C LEU A 60 14.37 -2.77 -7.08
N GLN A 61 13.13 -2.31 -6.95
CA GLN A 61 12.08 -2.58 -7.96
C GLN A 61 12.50 -2.08 -9.34
N ARG A 62 13.15 -0.91 -9.41
CA ARG A 62 13.67 -0.35 -10.66
C ARG A 62 14.80 -1.19 -11.25
N ILE A 63 15.76 -1.63 -10.43
CA ILE A 63 16.85 -2.54 -10.83
C ILE A 63 16.26 -3.83 -11.42
N LEU A 64 15.30 -4.44 -10.72
CA LEU A 64 14.65 -5.67 -11.19
C LEU A 64 13.95 -5.47 -12.53
N LEU A 65 13.32 -4.31 -12.74
CA LEU A 65 12.66 -3.98 -14.01
C LEU A 65 13.69 -3.78 -15.14
N ASP A 66 14.71 -2.95 -14.91
CA ASP A 66 15.72 -2.62 -15.92
C ASP A 66 16.53 -3.86 -16.34
N ARG A 67 16.74 -4.81 -15.43
CA ARG A 67 17.40 -6.09 -15.72
C ARG A 67 16.45 -7.17 -16.25
N GLY A 68 15.17 -6.86 -16.43
CA GLY A 68 14.17 -7.78 -16.97
C GLY A 68 13.79 -8.94 -16.02
N ALA A 69 14.08 -8.81 -14.72
CA ALA A 69 13.67 -9.77 -13.71
C ALA A 69 12.15 -9.69 -13.42
N ILE A 70 11.56 -8.51 -13.60
CA ILE A 70 10.12 -8.27 -13.53
C ILE A 70 9.64 -7.53 -14.79
N SER A 71 8.32 -7.50 -14.99
CA SER A 71 7.66 -6.82 -16.12
C SER A 71 6.77 -5.68 -15.64
N LYS A 72 6.39 -4.81 -16.57
CA LYS A 72 5.33 -3.83 -16.37
C LYS A 72 3.97 -4.54 -16.38
N VAL A 73 3.04 -4.00 -15.60
CA VAL A 73 1.62 -4.39 -15.58
C VAL A 73 0.82 -3.14 -15.92
N TYR A 74 -0.19 -3.28 -16.78
CA TYR A 74 -1.01 -2.17 -17.26
C TYR A 74 -2.40 -2.23 -16.65
N TYR A 75 -2.94 -1.08 -16.22
CA TYR A 75 -4.29 -0.93 -15.67
C TYR A 75 -5.16 -0.11 -16.61
N ARG A 76 -6.42 -0.47 -16.80
CA ARG A 76 -7.36 0.26 -17.65
C ARG A 76 -8.10 1.34 -16.85
N GLU A 77 -8.52 2.42 -17.51
CA GLU A 77 -9.65 3.23 -17.06
C GLU A 77 -10.95 2.45 -17.38
N GLY A 78 -11.50 1.72 -16.39
CA GLY A 78 -12.71 0.89 -16.50
C GLY A 78 -12.50 -0.60 -16.15
N GLU A 79 -13.52 -1.23 -15.55
CA GLU A 79 -13.46 -2.58 -14.93
C GLU A 79 -13.08 -3.71 -15.90
N GLY A 80 -12.16 -4.57 -15.45
CA GLY A 80 -12.05 -5.99 -15.80
C GLY A 80 -11.54 -6.34 -17.20
N ASP A 81 -10.32 -6.87 -17.26
CA ASP A 81 -9.69 -7.54 -18.42
C ASP A 81 -9.29 -6.65 -19.62
N GLY A 82 -8.05 -6.15 -19.55
CA GLY A 82 -7.30 -5.58 -20.67
C GLY A 82 -6.07 -6.45 -21.00
N PRO A 83 -5.53 -6.38 -22.24
CA PRO A 83 -4.47 -7.28 -22.71
C PRO A 83 -3.17 -7.12 -21.91
N GLU A 84 -2.41 -8.21 -21.76
CA GLU A 84 -1.13 -8.28 -21.03
C GLU A 84 -0.07 -7.26 -21.50
N SER A 85 -0.24 -6.70 -22.71
CA SER A 85 0.70 -5.82 -23.37
C SER A 85 -0.02 -4.56 -23.84
N GLY A 86 0.34 -3.40 -23.30
CA GLY A 86 -0.14 -2.10 -23.78
C GLY A 86 0.02 -1.98 -25.30
N GLY A 87 -1.07 -1.68 -26.02
CA GLY A 87 -1.07 -1.53 -27.47
C GLY A 87 -0.47 -0.18 -27.91
N GLN A 88 -0.16 -0.05 -29.21
CA GLN A 88 0.48 1.15 -29.79
C GLN A 88 -0.29 2.47 -29.57
N ALA A 89 -1.58 2.42 -29.20
CA ALA A 89 -2.41 3.57 -28.91
C ALA A 89 -2.45 3.96 -27.41
N TRP A 90 -1.78 3.22 -26.52
CA TRP A 90 -1.81 3.46 -25.07
C TRP A 90 -0.67 4.39 -24.63
N ARG A 91 -1.03 5.54 -24.04
CA ARG A 91 -0.09 6.43 -23.37
C ARG A 91 0.19 5.93 -21.96
N GLU A 92 1.45 5.59 -21.66
CA GLU A 92 1.86 5.28 -20.28
C GLU A 92 1.73 6.53 -19.39
N THR A 93 1.12 6.34 -18.23
CA THR A 93 0.95 7.33 -17.17
C THR A 93 1.25 6.67 -15.82
N ALA A 94 1.42 7.47 -14.78
CA ALA A 94 1.61 6.96 -13.42
C ALA A 94 0.38 6.22 -12.85
N PHE A 95 -0.79 6.36 -13.47
CA PHE A 95 -2.05 5.80 -12.99
C PHE A 95 -2.48 4.51 -13.70
N ASN A 96 -1.89 4.22 -14.87
CA ASN A 96 -2.26 3.08 -15.70
C ASN A 96 -1.10 2.08 -15.92
N VAL A 97 0.03 2.26 -15.22
CA VAL A 97 1.19 1.35 -15.28
C VAL A 97 1.74 1.09 -13.88
N SER A 98 2.10 -0.16 -13.62
CA SER A 98 2.88 -0.61 -12.47
C SER A 98 3.83 -1.73 -12.90
N THR A 99 4.35 -2.49 -11.94
CA THR A 99 5.19 -3.68 -12.16
C THR A 99 4.62 -4.85 -11.39
N ASN A 100 4.98 -6.08 -11.78
CA ASN A 100 4.62 -7.26 -11.01
C ASN A 100 5.10 -7.11 -9.54
N PRO A 101 4.24 -7.41 -8.55
CA PRO A 101 4.56 -7.17 -7.15
C PRO A 101 5.73 -8.05 -6.68
N VAL A 102 6.71 -7.43 -6.02
CA VAL A 102 7.86 -8.13 -5.43
C VAL A 102 7.67 -8.20 -3.90
N ILE A 103 7.42 -9.40 -3.39
CA ILE A 103 7.18 -9.65 -1.97
C ILE A 103 8.48 -10.13 -1.31
N ILE A 104 9.12 -9.24 -0.54
CA ILE A 104 10.39 -9.53 0.16
C ILE A 104 10.14 -9.80 1.65
N GLY A 105 9.11 -9.18 2.23
CA GLY A 105 8.93 -9.11 3.69
C GLY A 105 10.07 -8.36 4.39
N SER A 106 10.29 -8.66 5.67
CA SER A 106 11.35 -8.01 6.46
C SER A 106 12.74 -8.57 6.14
N LEU A 107 13.74 -7.69 6.14
CA LEU A 107 15.16 -8.05 6.06
C LEU A 107 15.84 -7.88 7.42
N ARG A 108 17.07 -8.40 7.55
CA ARG A 108 17.89 -8.19 8.75
C ARG A 108 18.24 -6.70 8.87
N LYS A 109 18.42 -6.19 10.10
CA LYS A 109 18.67 -4.76 10.37
C LYS A 109 19.83 -4.18 9.52
N ARG A 110 20.92 -4.93 9.39
CA ARG A 110 22.11 -4.55 8.58
C ARG A 110 21.80 -4.29 7.09
N CYS A 111 20.75 -4.91 6.55
CA CYS A 111 20.34 -4.69 5.16
C CYS A 111 19.77 -3.28 4.94
N TYR A 112 19.53 -2.50 5.98
CA TYR A 112 19.00 -1.14 5.85
C TYR A 112 20.07 -0.06 6.06
N GLU A 113 21.34 -0.42 6.18
CA GLU A 113 22.46 0.52 6.40
C GLU A 113 22.87 1.24 5.11
N SER A 114 22.74 0.59 3.95
CA SER A 114 23.03 1.17 2.64
C SER A 114 22.16 0.53 1.54
N LEU A 115 22.05 1.19 0.38
CA LEU A 115 21.35 0.59 -0.77
C LEU A 115 22.00 -0.74 -1.18
N ASN A 116 23.33 -0.81 -1.16
CA ASN A 116 24.06 -2.03 -1.50
C ASN A 116 23.68 -3.20 -0.57
N ALA A 117 23.75 -2.99 0.75
CA ALA A 117 23.38 -4.00 1.74
C ALA A 117 21.90 -4.42 1.60
N TYR A 118 21.03 -3.48 1.21
CA TYR A 118 19.62 -3.76 0.96
C TYR A 118 19.42 -4.64 -0.27
N VAL A 119 20.02 -4.27 -1.40
CA VAL A 119 19.91 -5.02 -2.67
C VAL A 119 20.45 -6.44 -2.50
N ARG A 120 21.65 -6.58 -1.91
CA ARG A 120 22.25 -7.90 -1.65
C ARG A 120 21.34 -8.76 -0.76
N GLY A 121 20.91 -8.21 0.38
CA GLY A 121 20.04 -8.94 1.31
C GLY A 121 18.67 -9.29 0.73
N ALA A 122 18.11 -8.42 -0.12
CA ALA A 122 16.85 -8.69 -0.81
C ALA A 122 17.00 -9.77 -1.89
N VAL A 123 18.04 -9.70 -2.72
CA VAL A 123 18.32 -10.70 -3.77
C VAL A 123 18.60 -12.05 -3.15
N ASP A 124 19.41 -12.12 -2.10
CA ASP A 124 19.67 -13.36 -1.36
C ASP A 124 18.37 -13.99 -0.86
N LYS A 125 17.48 -13.16 -0.29
CA LYS A 125 16.18 -13.64 0.20
C LYS A 125 15.27 -14.11 -0.93
N LEU A 126 15.15 -13.35 -2.01
CA LEU A 126 14.31 -13.67 -3.17
C LEU A 126 14.79 -14.92 -3.92
N THR A 127 16.09 -15.19 -3.91
CA THR A 127 16.68 -16.35 -4.61
C THR A 127 16.76 -17.62 -3.75
N THR A 128 16.62 -17.49 -2.42
CA THR A 128 16.66 -18.60 -1.45
C THR A 128 15.26 -19.01 -0.98
N THR A 129 14.25 -18.15 -1.15
CA THR A 129 12.85 -18.47 -0.82
C THR A 129 12.30 -19.39 -1.91
N THR A 130 12.61 -20.68 -1.83
CA THR A 130 12.11 -21.73 -2.74
C THR A 130 11.22 -22.76 -2.04
N ALA A 131 10.84 -22.57 -0.77
CA ALA A 131 10.25 -23.69 -0.02
C ALA A 131 9.29 -23.39 1.15
N THR A 132 8.93 -22.14 1.48
CA THR A 132 8.17 -21.91 2.73
C THR A 132 6.67 -21.70 2.58
N ASN A 133 6.14 -21.36 1.39
CA ASN A 133 4.70 -21.12 1.20
C ASN A 133 4.17 -21.70 -0.12
N GLY A 134 4.24 -23.02 -0.31
CA GLY A 134 3.25 -23.81 -1.09
C GLY A 134 2.84 -23.42 -2.53
N GLU A 135 3.47 -22.47 -3.21
CA GLU A 135 3.08 -22.04 -4.56
C GLU A 135 4.10 -22.52 -5.60
N GLN A 136 3.63 -23.37 -6.52
CA GLN A 136 4.44 -24.09 -7.52
C GLN A 136 5.20 -23.17 -8.51
N ASN A 137 4.93 -21.86 -8.53
CA ASN A 137 5.56 -20.87 -9.42
C ASN A 137 6.82 -20.19 -8.82
N ASP A 138 7.14 -20.42 -7.54
CA ASP A 138 8.24 -19.72 -6.84
C ASP A 138 9.63 -20.07 -7.40
N GLY A 139 9.82 -21.31 -7.86
CA GLY A 139 11.11 -21.78 -8.37
C GLY A 139 11.56 -21.06 -9.66
N GLN A 140 10.63 -20.81 -10.58
CA GLN A 140 10.92 -20.11 -11.84
C GLN A 140 11.19 -18.63 -11.59
N TYR A 141 10.45 -18.00 -10.65
CA TYR A 141 10.66 -16.62 -10.26
C TYR A 141 12.03 -16.41 -9.58
N ALA A 142 12.39 -17.26 -8.61
CA ALA A 142 13.69 -17.22 -7.95
C ALA A 142 14.85 -17.46 -8.94
N ALA A 143 14.68 -18.41 -9.88
CA ALA A 143 15.65 -18.66 -10.95
C ALA A 143 15.81 -17.45 -11.88
N ARG A 144 14.71 -16.81 -12.28
CA ARG A 144 14.74 -15.60 -13.12
C ARG A 144 15.45 -14.44 -12.43
N ILE A 145 15.17 -14.18 -11.15
CA ILE A 145 15.89 -13.16 -10.37
C ILE A 145 17.37 -13.50 -10.31
N ARG A 146 17.71 -14.76 -10.02
CA ARG A 146 19.10 -15.21 -9.95
C ARG A 146 19.81 -14.98 -11.29
N GLU A 147 19.24 -15.42 -12.39
CA GLU A 147 19.80 -15.26 -13.73
C GLU A 147 19.99 -13.77 -14.08
N LYS A 148 18.94 -12.96 -13.91
CA LYS A 148 18.96 -11.56 -14.36
C LYS A 148 19.79 -10.65 -13.44
N VAL A 149 19.91 -10.96 -12.15
CA VAL A 149 20.51 -10.06 -11.14
C VAL A 149 21.84 -10.58 -10.60
N ALA A 150 22.26 -11.83 -10.85
CA ALA A 150 23.52 -12.38 -10.33
C ALA A 150 24.76 -11.53 -10.64
N GLY A 151 24.79 -10.88 -11.80
CA GLY A 151 25.93 -10.07 -12.25
C GLY A 151 25.93 -8.62 -11.81
N ILE A 152 25.00 -8.18 -10.93
CA ILE A 152 24.97 -6.78 -10.51
C ILE A 152 26.20 -6.43 -9.64
N THR A 153 26.96 -5.43 -10.06
CA THR A 153 28.15 -4.94 -9.35
C THR A 153 27.77 -3.87 -8.34
N ASP A 154 28.67 -3.62 -7.38
CA ASP A 154 28.47 -2.55 -6.38
C ASP A 154 28.47 -1.17 -7.04
N ASP A 155 29.30 -0.97 -8.07
CA ASP A 155 29.33 0.26 -8.88
C ASP A 155 28.02 0.48 -9.64
N GLU A 156 27.41 -0.59 -10.17
CA GLU A 156 26.10 -0.49 -10.83
C GLU A 156 25.04 -0.05 -9.82
N ILE A 157 25.01 -0.64 -8.62
CA ILE A 157 24.09 -0.25 -7.55
C ILE A 157 24.30 1.21 -7.14
N ALA A 158 25.55 1.64 -7.00
CA ALA A 158 25.89 3.03 -6.70
C ALA A 158 25.41 3.99 -7.80
N GLY A 159 25.53 3.59 -9.07
CA GLY A 159 24.99 4.36 -10.20
C GLY A 159 23.46 4.52 -10.15
N TYR A 160 22.73 3.50 -9.70
CA TYR A 160 21.29 3.63 -9.42
C TYR A 160 21.01 4.60 -8.27
N GLU A 161 21.80 4.53 -7.18
CA GLU A 161 21.65 5.42 -6.04
C GLU A 161 21.86 6.89 -6.43
N GLU A 162 22.92 7.18 -7.19
CA GLU A 162 23.21 8.52 -7.70
C GLU A 162 22.09 9.01 -8.63
N ARG A 163 21.70 8.18 -9.61
CA ARG A 163 20.66 8.54 -10.59
C ARG A 163 19.32 8.85 -9.94
N PHE A 164 18.92 8.09 -8.91
CA PHE A 164 17.60 8.22 -8.30
C PHE A 164 17.58 8.94 -6.96
N GLY A 165 18.73 9.26 -6.37
CA GLY A 165 18.84 9.84 -5.02
C GLY A 165 18.03 11.11 -4.83
N HIS A 166 17.99 11.99 -5.84
CA HIS A 166 17.19 13.22 -5.80
C HIS A 166 15.68 12.95 -5.63
N ARG A 167 15.18 11.82 -6.15
CA ARG A 167 13.76 11.43 -6.09
C ARG A 167 13.33 10.90 -4.73
N LYS A 168 14.27 10.71 -3.79
CA LYS A 168 13.94 10.41 -2.40
C LYS A 168 12.98 11.46 -1.82
N ARG A 169 13.17 12.74 -2.16
CA ARG A 169 12.29 13.83 -1.71
C ARG A 169 10.87 13.69 -2.24
N GLU A 170 10.73 13.33 -3.53
CA GLU A 170 9.43 13.04 -4.14
C GLU A 170 8.73 11.89 -3.40
N LEU A 171 9.46 10.81 -3.12
CA LEU A 171 8.94 9.65 -2.40
C LEU A 171 8.47 10.03 -0.99
N SER A 172 9.28 10.82 -0.26
CA SER A 172 8.90 11.34 1.05
C SER A 172 7.63 12.18 0.98
N SER A 173 7.50 13.07 -0.01
CA SER A 173 6.30 13.89 -0.20
C SER A 173 5.05 13.05 -0.47
N VAL A 174 5.14 12.05 -1.36
CA VAL A 174 4.01 11.16 -1.66
C VAL A 174 3.59 10.34 -0.45
N TRP A 175 4.55 9.77 0.30
CA TRP A 175 4.24 9.03 1.52
C TRP A 175 3.61 9.90 2.60
N SER A 176 4.11 11.12 2.81
CA SER A 176 3.51 12.08 3.74
C SER A 176 2.09 12.47 3.32
N LEU A 177 1.84 12.70 2.03
CA LEU A 177 0.50 13.00 1.52
C LEU A 177 -0.47 11.83 1.71
N MET A 178 -0.01 10.59 1.45
CA MET A 178 -0.79 9.39 1.73
C MET A 178 -1.12 9.26 3.21
N ALA A 179 -0.16 9.50 4.10
CA ALA A 179 -0.36 9.42 5.54
C ALA A 179 -1.31 10.51 6.06
N PHE A 180 -1.22 11.73 5.52
CA PHE A 180 -2.15 12.82 5.85
C PHE A 180 -3.57 12.52 5.36
N SER A 181 -3.71 12.01 4.13
CA SER A 181 -5.02 11.66 3.55
C SER A 181 -5.70 10.51 4.29
N ALA A 182 -4.92 9.66 4.97
CA ALA A 182 -5.45 8.52 5.71
C ALA A 182 -6.28 8.91 6.94
N CYS A 183 -6.15 10.13 7.46
CA CYS A 183 -7.04 10.65 8.52
C CYS A 183 -8.51 10.71 8.06
N VAL A 184 -8.75 10.92 6.75
CA VAL A 184 -10.09 10.86 6.15
C VAL A 184 -10.65 9.43 6.23
N VAL A 185 -9.79 8.43 6.04
CA VAL A 185 -10.17 7.01 6.12
C VAL A 185 -10.56 6.65 7.56
N GLU A 186 -9.82 7.11 8.56
CA GLU A 186 -10.18 6.95 9.97
C GLU A 186 -11.54 7.60 10.28
N SER A 187 -11.71 8.86 9.86
CA SER A 187 -12.95 9.63 10.05
C SER A 187 -14.16 8.93 9.41
N LEU A 188 -13.96 8.36 8.21
CA LEU A 188 -14.99 7.58 7.51
C LEU A 188 -15.38 6.32 8.28
N ILE A 189 -14.41 5.57 8.80
CA ILE A 189 -14.66 4.35 9.60
C ILE A 189 -15.45 4.71 10.87
N ILE A 190 -15.04 5.75 11.57
CA ILE A 190 -15.69 6.20 12.81
C ILE A 190 -17.12 6.66 12.54
N THR A 191 -17.30 7.48 11.50
CA THR A 191 -18.63 7.95 11.07
C THR A 191 -19.52 6.77 10.72
N ASP A 192 -19.01 5.75 10.03
CA ASP A 192 -19.79 4.55 9.72
C ASP A 192 -20.27 3.82 10.98
N ARG A 193 -19.37 3.62 11.94
CA ARG A 193 -19.69 2.89 13.17
C ARG A 193 -20.69 3.66 14.03
N TRP A 194 -20.55 4.99 14.11
CA TRP A 194 -21.51 5.83 14.81
C TRP A 194 -22.88 5.85 14.11
N LEU A 195 -22.91 6.00 12.78
CA LEU A 195 -24.17 5.94 12.01
C LEU A 195 -24.87 4.59 12.19
N PHE A 196 -24.11 3.49 12.20
CA PHE A 196 -24.66 2.17 12.46
C PHE A 196 -25.40 2.12 13.81
N LEU A 197 -24.82 2.66 14.89
CA LEU A 197 -25.50 2.71 16.19
C LEU A 197 -26.76 3.58 16.14
N ARG A 198 -26.71 4.72 15.45
CA ARG A 198 -27.87 5.61 15.27
C ARG A 198 -29.03 4.96 14.51
N GLU A 199 -28.72 4.07 13.58
CA GLU A 199 -29.72 3.34 12.80
C GLU A 199 -30.45 2.26 13.63
N HIS A 200 -29.88 1.81 14.75
CA HIS A 200 -30.43 0.77 15.63
C HIS A 200 -31.03 1.36 16.91
N GLY A 201 -31.88 2.38 16.75
CA GLY A 201 -32.53 3.07 17.88
C GLY A 201 -33.51 2.21 18.70
N ASP A 202 -33.85 1.03 18.21
CA ASP A 202 -34.61 -0.02 18.89
C ASP A 202 -33.80 -0.74 19.98
N VAL A 203 -32.47 -0.87 19.80
CA VAL A 203 -31.56 -1.50 20.78
C VAL A 203 -30.68 -0.47 21.51
N VAL A 204 -30.37 0.64 20.85
CA VAL A 204 -29.48 1.70 21.35
C VAL A 204 -30.30 2.88 21.85
N ARG A 205 -30.07 3.29 23.11
CA ARG A 205 -30.68 4.46 23.73
C ARG A 205 -29.97 5.74 23.29
N ASP A 206 -28.66 5.78 23.50
CA ASP A 206 -27.80 6.93 23.23
C ASP A 206 -26.50 6.47 22.54
N CYS A 207 -25.93 7.30 21.66
CA CYS A 207 -24.62 7.01 21.06
C CYS A 207 -23.87 8.27 20.64
N TRP A 208 -22.54 8.26 20.80
CA TRP A 208 -21.65 9.37 20.44
C TRP A 208 -20.24 8.88 20.13
N VAL A 209 -19.37 9.81 19.74
CA VAL A 209 -17.94 9.57 19.54
C VAL A 209 -17.18 10.56 20.43
N GLU A 210 -16.19 10.09 21.16
CA GLU A 210 -15.36 10.95 22.02
C GLU A 210 -13.89 10.56 21.98
N PRO A 211 -12.97 11.52 22.16
CA PRO A 211 -11.56 11.23 22.39
C PRO A 211 -11.32 10.76 23.83
N VAL A 212 -10.77 9.56 23.98
CA VAL A 212 -10.38 8.95 25.27
C VAL A 212 -8.98 9.38 25.69
N PHE A 213 -8.12 9.70 24.73
CA PHE A 213 -6.73 10.11 24.96
C PHE A 213 -6.40 11.39 24.17
N ASP A 214 -5.36 12.10 24.62
CA ASP A 214 -4.72 13.11 23.76
C ASP A 214 -4.14 12.40 22.52
N TYR A 215 -4.33 13.00 21.35
CA TYR A 215 -3.83 12.48 20.08
C TYR A 215 -2.31 12.24 20.11
N LYS A 216 -1.56 13.04 20.88
CA LYS A 216 -0.12 12.86 21.10
C LYS A 216 0.22 11.56 21.83
N LEU A 217 -0.64 11.12 22.74
CA LEU A 217 -0.45 9.88 23.50
C LEU A 217 -0.83 8.66 22.66
N SER A 218 -1.98 8.74 22.00
CA SER A 218 -2.44 7.72 21.07
C SER A 218 -3.16 8.41 19.91
N PRO A 219 -2.66 8.28 18.67
CA PRO A 219 -3.39 8.78 17.51
C PRO A 219 -4.73 8.05 17.31
N ARG A 220 -4.86 6.85 17.87
CA ARG A 220 -6.11 6.08 17.95
C ARG A 220 -6.80 6.43 19.26
N ASN A 221 -7.27 7.66 19.36
CA ASN A 221 -7.88 8.16 20.60
C ASN A 221 -9.40 8.14 20.58
N LEU A 222 -10.06 7.92 19.46
CA LEU A 222 -11.50 7.98 19.37
C LEU A 222 -12.17 6.65 19.76
N VAL A 223 -13.21 6.74 20.59
CA VAL A 223 -14.11 5.62 20.90
C VAL A 223 -15.50 5.92 20.37
N VAL A 224 -16.18 4.87 19.89
CA VAL A 224 -17.59 4.93 19.49
C VAL A 224 -18.41 4.30 20.61
N VAL A 225 -19.26 5.09 21.26
CA VAL A 225 -20.05 4.65 22.42
C VAL A 225 -21.49 4.42 22.01
N GLY A 226 -22.07 3.31 22.46
CA GLY A 226 -23.49 3.01 22.36
C GLY A 226 -24.03 2.51 23.69
N ILE A 227 -25.03 3.18 24.25
CA ILE A 227 -25.71 2.78 25.47
C ILE A 227 -26.90 1.92 25.09
N LYS A 228 -26.91 0.68 25.56
CA LYS A 228 -28.03 -0.24 25.35
C LYS A 228 -29.27 0.26 26.09
N ARG A 229 -30.44 0.08 25.49
CA ARG A 229 -31.73 0.25 26.18
C ARG A 229 -31.93 -0.75 27.31
#